data_AF-A0A821P020-F1
#
_entry.id   AF-A0A821P020-F1
#
_cell.length_a   1.000
_cell.length_b   1.000
_cell.length_c   1.000
_cell.angle_alpha   90.00
_cell.angle_beta   90.00
_cell.angle_gamma   90.00
#
_symmetry.space_group_name_H-M   'P 1'
#
loop_
_entity.id
_entity.type
_entity.pdbx_description
1 polymer ?
#
loop_
_entity_poly.entity_id
_entity_poly.type
_entity_poly.pdbx_seq_one_letter_code
_entity_poly.pdbx_strand_id
1 'polypeptide(L)'
;IFKQLFANAIDNGSQLVKCLNTPEKIQCIREVTEITNNFHFKDFQEKLWQTYATISSTDNKWESKITKKFARDHNTCRMYRPKKSFVQQRQIIVAKQKQQLQIKLQENLSQLLNQIATWQPSIDATLLSDAIDTCVRHNLRRLKEEYLFKMDMIKLN
;
A
#
# COMPACT_ATOMS: atom_id res chain seq x y z
N ILE A 1 -2.76 -6.84 14.85
CA ILE A 1 -1.52 -6.92 14.04
C ILE A 1 -0.37 -6.20 14.73
N PHE A 2 -0.24 -4.86 14.74
CA PHE A 2 0.89 -4.20 15.44
C PHE A 2 0.93 -4.54 16.94
N LYS A 3 -0.22 -4.47 17.64
CA LYS A 3 -0.37 -4.96 19.02
C LYS A 3 -0.16 -6.47 19.19
N GLN A 4 -0.41 -7.29 18.16
CA GLN A 4 -0.24 -8.75 18.21
C GLN A 4 1.19 -9.19 17.87
N LEU A 5 1.87 -8.48 16.98
CA LEU A 5 3.30 -8.62 16.72
C LEU A 5 4.09 -8.16 17.94
N PHE A 6 3.67 -7.05 18.58
CA PHE A 6 4.16 -6.69 19.90
C PHE A 6 3.81 -7.73 20.96
N ALA A 7 2.58 -8.26 21.02
CA ALA A 7 2.21 -9.29 22.00
C ALA A 7 3.01 -10.59 21.82
N ASN A 8 3.19 -11.06 20.59
CA ASN A 8 4.04 -12.23 20.29
C ASN A 8 5.52 -11.95 20.56
N ALA A 9 5.95 -10.70 20.38
CA ALA A 9 7.28 -10.22 20.73
C ALA A 9 7.45 -10.07 22.27
N ILE A 10 6.37 -9.81 23.02
CA ILE A 10 6.30 -9.70 24.48
C ILE A 10 6.35 -11.13 25.07
N ASP A 11 5.55 -12.06 24.55
CA ASP A 11 5.49 -13.46 25.01
C ASP A 11 6.80 -14.21 24.76
N ASN A 12 7.57 -13.83 23.73
CA ASN A 12 8.90 -14.40 23.43
C ASN A 12 10.09 -13.61 24.01
N GLY A 13 9.86 -12.61 24.87
CA GLY A 13 10.95 -11.83 25.47
C GLY A 13 11.87 -11.11 24.47
N SER A 14 11.35 -10.77 23.29
CA SER A 14 12.16 -10.29 22.17
C SER A 14 12.76 -8.90 22.45
N GLN A 15 13.99 -8.70 22.00
CA GLN A 15 14.69 -7.40 22.06
C GLN A 15 13.83 -6.24 21.55
N LEU A 16 12.96 -6.47 20.55
CA LEU A 16 12.05 -5.46 19.98
C LEU A 16 11.20 -4.76 21.05
N VAL A 17 10.59 -5.49 21.99
CA VAL A 17 9.72 -4.89 23.01
C VAL A 17 10.53 -4.05 24.00
N LYS A 18 11.72 -4.54 24.38
CA LYS A 18 12.62 -3.82 25.27
C LYS A 18 13.16 -2.55 24.62
N CYS A 19 13.43 -2.58 23.32
CA CYS A 19 13.92 -1.44 22.55
C CYS A 19 12.82 -0.42 22.27
N LEU A 20 11.59 -0.87 21.97
CA LEU A 20 10.44 -0.04 21.62
C LEU A 20 9.57 0.26 22.83
N ASN A 21 10.22 0.72 23.89
CA ASN A 21 9.63 0.96 25.19
C ASN A 21 9.09 2.39 25.39
N THR A 22 9.24 3.28 24.41
CA THR A 22 8.73 4.66 24.49
C THR A 22 7.76 4.98 23.36
N PRO A 23 6.78 5.89 23.59
CA PRO A 23 5.83 6.32 22.57
C PRO A 23 6.49 6.88 21.31
N GLU A 24 7.61 7.59 21.45
CA GLU A 24 8.32 8.26 20.35
C GLU A 24 8.91 7.23 19.38
N LYS A 25 9.57 6.20 19.92
CA LYS A 25 10.13 5.10 19.12
C LYS A 25 9.04 4.34 18.37
N ILE A 26 7.93 4.07 19.06
CA ILE A 26 6.75 3.43 18.45
C ILE A 26 6.16 4.30 17.35
N GLN A 27 6.04 5.61 17.59
CA GLN A 27 5.48 6.56 16.63
C GLN A 27 6.33 6.64 15.36
N CYS A 28 7.65 6.70 15.49
CA CYS A 28 8.56 6.76 14.35
C CYS A 28 8.43 5.50 13.46
N ILE A 29 8.32 4.32 14.06
CA ILE A 29 8.09 3.06 13.32
C ILE A 29 6.71 3.05 12.65
N ARG A 30 5.68 3.55 13.33
CA ARG A 30 4.33 3.65 12.76
C ARG A 30 4.32 4.53 11.52
N GLU A 31 4.99 5.67 11.56
CA GLU A 31 5.09 6.61 10.43
C GLU A 31 5.76 5.94 9.22
N VAL A 32 6.91 5.29 9.40
CA VAL A 32 7.57 4.54 8.33
C VAL A 32 6.68 3.41 7.79
N THR A 33 6.02 2.68 8.68
CA THR A 33 5.09 1.59 8.31
C THR A 33 3.91 2.12 7.50
N GLU A 34 3.33 3.25 7.90
CA GLU A 34 2.19 3.87 7.22
C GLU A 34 2.58 4.41 5.85
N ILE A 35 3.71 5.11 5.75
CA ILE A 35 4.21 5.63 4.47
C ILE A 35 4.49 4.48 3.50
N THR A 36 5.11 3.39 3.99
CA THR A 36 5.38 2.19 3.18
C THR A 36 4.09 1.54 2.69
N ASN A 37 3.08 1.40 3.56
CA ASN A 37 1.76 0.91 3.17
C ASN A 37 1.10 1.79 2.11
N ASN A 38 1.14 3.11 2.31
CA ASN A 38 0.58 4.07 1.37
C ASN A 38 1.29 4.03 0.01
N PHE A 39 2.60 3.83 0.00
CA PHE A 39 3.39 3.68 -1.22
C PHE A 39 2.91 2.47 -2.04
N HIS A 40 2.83 1.30 -1.41
CA HIS A 40 2.31 0.10 -2.07
C HIS A 40 0.84 0.23 -2.49
N PHE A 41 0.01 0.93 -1.73
CA PHE A 41 -1.36 1.24 -2.16
C PHE A 41 -1.36 2.03 -3.47
N LYS A 42 -0.46 3.01 -3.62
CA LYS A 42 -0.32 3.75 -4.88
C LYS A 42 0.20 2.89 -6.01
N ASP A 43 1.08 1.92 -5.76
CA ASP A 43 1.49 0.94 -6.79
C ASP A 43 0.29 0.14 -7.32
N PHE A 44 -0.61 -0.31 -6.45
CA PHE A 44 -1.81 -1.01 -6.90
C PHE A 44 -2.76 -0.10 -7.69
N GLN A 45 -2.90 1.17 -7.28
CA GLN A 45 -3.69 2.15 -8.04
C GLN A 45 -3.08 2.42 -9.42
N GLU A 46 -1.75 2.57 -9.51
CA GLU A 46 -1.04 2.76 -10.78
C GLU A 46 -1.26 1.59 -11.73
N LYS A 47 -1.05 0.35 -11.24
CA LYS A 47 -1.29 -0.88 -12.02
C LYS A 47 -2.74 -0.98 -12.51
N LEU A 48 -3.70 -0.59 -11.65
CA LEU A 48 -5.12 -0.59 -12.01
C LEU A 48 -5.41 0.39 -13.16
N TRP A 49 -4.94 1.63 -13.05
CA TRP A 49 -5.17 2.64 -14.09
C TRP A 49 -4.43 2.32 -15.38
N GLN A 50 -3.23 1.74 -15.29
CA GLN A 50 -2.51 1.23 -16.44
C GLN A 50 -3.31 0.13 -17.15
N THR A 51 -3.94 -0.77 -16.41
CA THR A 51 -4.79 -1.83 -16.97
C THR A 51 -5.98 -1.24 -17.73
N TYR A 52 -6.67 -0.25 -17.14
CA TYR A 52 -7.75 0.47 -17.83
C TYR A 52 -7.28 1.13 -19.14
N ALA A 53 -6.07 1.72 -19.12
CA ALA A 53 -5.49 2.34 -20.30
C ALA A 53 -5.16 1.31 -21.39
N THR A 54 -4.52 0.20 -21.03
CA THR A 54 -4.16 -0.88 -21.95
C THR A 54 -5.41 -1.44 -22.63
N ILE A 55 -6.42 -1.87 -21.89
CA ILE A 55 -7.62 -2.48 -22.48
C ILE A 55 -8.37 -1.50 -23.39
N SER A 56 -8.52 -0.26 -22.95
CA SER A 56 -9.22 0.75 -23.74
C SER A 56 -8.45 1.14 -25.00
N SER A 57 -7.11 1.04 -24.97
CA SER A 57 -6.25 1.23 -26.15
C SER A 57 -6.30 0.05 -27.12
N THR A 58 -6.32 -1.20 -26.62
CA THR A 58 -6.39 -2.42 -27.44
C THR A 58 -7.72 -2.51 -28.19
N ASP A 59 -8.83 -2.19 -27.53
CA ASP A 59 -10.16 -2.27 -28.14
C ASP A 59 -10.56 -1.00 -28.90
N ASN A 60 -9.73 0.06 -28.83
CA ASN A 60 -10.02 1.44 -29.24
C ASN A 60 -11.37 1.99 -28.72
N LYS A 61 -11.83 1.49 -27.56
CA LYS A 61 -13.14 1.79 -26.97
C LYS A 61 -12.99 2.20 -25.51
N TRP A 62 -12.98 3.51 -25.28
CA TRP A 62 -12.89 4.12 -23.94
C TRP A 62 -14.25 4.26 -23.24
N GLU A 63 -15.36 4.07 -23.96
CA GLU A 63 -16.73 4.32 -23.46
C GLU A 63 -17.65 3.10 -23.64
N SER A 64 -17.10 1.87 -23.66
CA SER A 64 -17.91 0.65 -23.73
C SER A 64 -18.85 0.55 -22.52
N LYS A 65 -20.14 0.35 -22.80
CA LYS A 65 -21.14 0.02 -21.79
C LYS A 65 -20.85 -1.37 -21.23
N ILE A 66 -20.77 -1.50 -19.91
CA ILE A 66 -20.69 -2.81 -19.26
C ILE A 66 -22.10 -3.40 -19.15
N THR A 67 -22.23 -4.72 -19.28
CA THR A 67 -23.55 -5.35 -19.31
C THR A 67 -24.24 -5.26 -17.94
N LYS A 68 -25.58 -5.20 -17.91
CA LYS A 68 -26.34 -5.21 -16.63
C LYS A 68 -26.09 -6.48 -15.81
N LYS A 69 -25.89 -7.63 -16.49
CA LYS A 69 -25.54 -8.91 -15.85
C LYS A 69 -24.21 -8.79 -15.12
N PHE A 70 -23.19 -8.32 -15.83
CA PHE A 70 -21.87 -8.07 -15.27
C PHE A 70 -21.92 -7.08 -14.08
N ALA A 71 -22.68 -5.99 -14.19
CA ALA A 71 -22.85 -5.02 -13.11
C ALA A 71 -23.48 -5.63 -11.85
N ARG A 72 -24.46 -6.53 -12.03
CA ARG A 72 -25.14 -7.26 -10.94
C ARG A 72 -24.24 -8.32 -10.31
N ASP A 73 -23.62 -9.17 -11.12
CA ASP A 73 -22.80 -10.31 -10.66
C ASP A 73 -21.60 -9.85 -9.82
N HIS A 74 -21.24 -8.56 -9.94
CA HIS A 74 -20.10 -7.98 -9.25
C HIS A 74 -20.42 -6.72 -8.46
N ASN A 75 -21.69 -6.47 -8.14
CA ASN A 75 -22.15 -5.39 -7.26
C ASN A 75 -21.57 -4.01 -7.61
N THR A 76 -21.46 -3.68 -8.91
CA THR A 76 -20.98 -2.38 -9.37
C THR A 76 -22.12 -1.56 -9.94
N CYS A 77 -22.30 -0.34 -9.42
CA CYS A 77 -23.27 0.62 -9.97
C CYS A 77 -22.77 1.28 -11.27
N ARG A 78 -21.54 0.99 -11.71
CA ARG A 78 -21.01 1.55 -12.96
C ARG A 78 -21.64 0.81 -14.13
N MET A 79 -22.06 1.56 -15.15
CA MET A 79 -22.57 1.01 -16.42
C MET A 79 -21.64 1.28 -17.61
N TYR A 80 -20.53 1.99 -17.41
CA TYR A 80 -19.58 2.34 -18.46
C TYR A 80 -18.14 2.25 -17.97
N ARG A 81 -17.21 1.94 -18.90
CA ARG A 81 -15.77 2.08 -18.67
C ARG A 81 -15.39 3.56 -18.43
N PRO A 82 -14.30 3.87 -17.70
CA PRO A 82 -13.86 5.24 -17.47
C PRO A 82 -13.33 5.90 -18.75
N LYS A 83 -13.67 7.18 -18.97
CA LYS A 83 -13.16 7.97 -20.11
C LYS A 83 -11.64 8.12 -20.10
N LYS A 84 -11.04 8.25 -21.28
CA LYS A 84 -9.59 8.43 -21.47
C LYS A 84 -8.99 9.56 -20.64
N SER A 85 -9.57 10.75 -20.72
CA SER A 85 -9.10 11.92 -19.97
C SER A 85 -9.10 11.69 -18.47
N PHE A 86 -10.10 10.96 -17.95
CA PHE A 86 -10.16 10.60 -16.54
C PHE A 86 -9.06 9.61 -16.15
N VAL A 87 -8.83 8.56 -16.96
CA VAL A 87 -7.74 7.60 -16.71
C VAL A 87 -6.38 8.30 -16.70
N GLN A 88 -6.11 9.14 -17.70
CA GLN A 88 -4.86 9.91 -17.80
C GLN A 88 -4.67 10.85 -16.61
N GLN A 89 -5.71 11.59 -16.22
CA GLN A 89 -5.66 12.45 -15.04
C GLN A 89 -5.34 11.64 -13.77
N ARG A 90 -5.92 10.45 -13.62
CA ARG A 90 -5.64 9.57 -12.47
C ARG A 90 -4.22 9.03 -12.48
N GLN A 91 -3.67 8.66 -13.64
CA GLN A 91 -2.27 8.24 -13.75
C GLN A 91 -1.31 9.36 -13.29
N ILE A 92 -1.53 10.60 -13.75
CA ILE A 92 -0.72 11.75 -13.34
C ILE A 92 -0.80 11.99 -11.82
N ILE A 93 -2.01 11.97 -11.25
CA ILE A 93 -2.20 12.17 -9.80
C ILE A 93 -1.49 11.09 -9.00
N VAL A 94 -1.65 9.81 -9.39
CA VAL A 94 -1.02 8.69 -8.68
C VAL A 94 0.49 8.75 -8.78
N ALA A 95 1.05 9.06 -9.95
CA ALA A 95 2.49 9.23 -10.15
C ALA A 95 3.06 10.33 -9.24
N LYS A 96 2.41 11.50 -9.19
CA LYS A 96 2.81 12.60 -8.30
C LYS A 96 2.76 12.19 -6.82
N GLN A 97 1.68 11.52 -6.40
CA GLN A 97 1.53 11.05 -5.02
C GLN A 97 2.58 10.00 -4.66
N LYS A 98 2.92 9.09 -5.58
CA LYS A 98 3.94 8.07 -5.40
C LYS A 98 5.33 8.70 -5.25
N GLN A 99 5.66 9.69 -6.07
CA GLN A 99 6.92 10.44 -5.95
C GLN A 99 7.01 11.16 -4.60
N GLN A 100 5.93 11.81 -4.15
CA GLN A 100 5.88 12.46 -2.84
C GLN A 100 6.06 11.46 -1.68
N LEU A 101 5.44 10.28 -1.78
CA LEU A 101 5.60 9.22 -0.78
C LEU A 101 7.02 8.66 -0.78
N GLN A 102 7.65 8.52 -1.95
CA GLN A 102 9.03 8.05 -2.05
C GLN A 102 10.01 9.00 -1.36
N ILE A 103 9.88 10.31 -1.62
CA ILE A 103 10.71 11.34 -0.96
C ILE A 103 10.50 11.28 0.55
N LYS A 104 9.24 11.29 1.02
CA LYS A 104 8.92 11.18 2.45
C LYS A 104 9.47 9.90 3.07
N LEU A 105 9.40 8.76 2.37
CA LEU A 105 9.91 7.50 2.87
C LEU A 105 11.44 7.56 3.03
N GLN A 106 12.16 8.14 2.06
CA GLN A 106 13.61 8.31 2.15
C GLN A 106 14.01 9.22 3.32
N GLU A 107 13.31 10.33 3.51
CA GLU A 107 13.53 11.25 4.65
C GLU A 107 13.31 10.54 5.99
N ASN A 108 12.17 9.86 6.15
CA ASN A 108 11.82 9.18 7.40
C ASN A 108 12.73 7.98 7.69
N LEU A 109 13.15 7.23 6.66
CA LEU A 109 14.12 6.15 6.84
C LEU A 109 15.50 6.68 7.27
N SER A 110 15.94 7.79 6.68
CA SER A 110 17.21 8.44 7.07
C SER A 110 17.16 8.92 8.52
N GLN A 111 16.04 9.53 8.93
CA GLN A 111 15.82 9.93 10.31
C GLN A 111 15.78 8.73 11.26
N LEU A 112 15.08 7.66 10.88
CA LEU A 112 14.97 6.44 11.67
C LEU A 112 16.35 5.79 11.88
N LEU A 113 17.18 5.68 10.84
CA LEU A 113 18.53 5.12 10.94
C LEU A 113 19.42 5.93 11.89
N ASN A 114 19.36 7.25 11.82
CA ASN A 114 20.09 8.15 12.73
C ASN A 114 19.60 7.98 14.18
N GLN A 115 18.30 7.84 14.40
CA GLN A 115 17.72 7.68 15.73
C GLN A 115 18.04 6.31 16.33
N ILE A 116 17.92 5.23 15.55
CA ILE A 116 18.20 3.85 16.00
C ILE A 116 19.62 3.72 16.55
N ALA A 117 20.60 4.38 15.94
CA ALA A 117 21.98 4.38 16.42
C ALA A 117 22.13 4.90 17.87
N THR A 118 21.18 5.71 18.33
CA THR A 118 21.18 6.30 19.69
C THR A 118 20.25 5.57 20.67
N TRP A 119 19.44 4.61 20.20
CA TRP A 119 18.46 3.95 21.06
C TRP A 119 19.13 3.01 22.04
N GLN A 120 18.68 3.08 23.29
CA GLN A 120 19.02 2.12 24.34
C GLN A 120 17.74 1.46 24.87
N PRO A 121 17.71 0.12 25.00
CA PRO A 121 18.70 -0.83 24.48
C PRO A 121 18.81 -0.77 22.95
N SER A 122 19.98 -1.12 22.40
CA SER A 122 20.21 -1.12 20.96
C SER A 122 19.32 -2.15 20.26
N ILE A 123 18.86 -1.80 19.06
CA ILE A 123 18.02 -2.65 18.22
C ILE A 123 18.75 -3.01 16.94
N ASP A 124 18.66 -4.28 16.54
CA ASP A 124 19.11 -4.71 15.23
C ASP A 124 18.19 -4.11 14.14
N ALA A 125 18.79 -3.36 13.21
CA ALA A 125 18.06 -2.72 12.12
C ALA A 125 17.39 -3.74 11.18
N THR A 126 17.96 -4.94 11.02
CA THR A 126 17.38 -6.02 10.20
C THR A 126 16.11 -6.56 10.84
N LEU A 127 16.17 -6.86 12.15
CA LEU A 127 15.02 -7.31 12.93
C LEU A 127 13.88 -6.28 12.91
N LEU A 128 14.22 -4.99 13.00
CA LEU A 128 13.22 -3.92 12.90
C LEU A 128 12.62 -3.83 11.50
N SER A 129 13.45 -3.97 10.46
CA SER A 129 13.00 -3.98 9.06
C SER A 129 12.01 -5.12 8.81
N ASP A 130 12.31 -6.33 9.28
CA ASP A 130 11.44 -7.50 9.16
C ASP A 130 10.09 -7.31 9.88
N ALA A 131 10.11 -6.66 11.05
CA ALA A 131 8.90 -6.36 11.80
C ALA A 131 8.00 -5.35 11.07
N ILE A 132 8.60 -4.30 10.49
CA ILE A 132 7.90 -3.32 9.65
C ILE A 132 7.32 -4.01 8.43
N ASP A 133 8.13 -4.80 7.72
CA ASP A 133 7.71 -5.49 6.51
C ASP A 133 6.59 -6.51 6.78
N THR A 134 6.61 -7.20 7.92
CA THR A 134 5.51 -8.08 8.35
C THR A 134 4.22 -7.31 8.58
N CYS A 135 4.29 -6.14 9.24
CA CYS A 135 3.13 -5.26 9.42
C CYS A 135 2.58 -4.77 8.08
N VAL A 136 3.47 -4.38 7.17
CA VAL A 136 3.12 -3.95 5.82
C VAL A 136 2.44 -5.09 5.07
N ARG A 137 3.07 -6.27 4.95
CA ARG A 137 2.52 -7.44 4.25
C ARG A 137 1.11 -7.81 4.71
N HIS A 138 0.83 -7.75 6.01
CA HIS A 138 -0.51 -8.02 6.52
C HIS A 138 -1.54 -6.99 6.00
N ASN A 139 -1.21 -5.69 6.04
CA ASN A 139 -2.07 -4.64 5.50
C ASN A 139 -2.21 -4.74 3.98
N LEU A 140 -1.14 -5.13 3.28
CA LEU A 140 -1.13 -5.34 1.85
C LEU A 140 -2.02 -6.49 1.41
N ARG A 141 -2.21 -7.54 2.22
CA ARG A 141 -3.07 -8.67 1.86
C ARG A 141 -4.48 -8.19 1.50
N ARG A 142 -5.09 -7.36 2.35
CA ARG A 142 -6.44 -6.81 2.10
C ARG A 142 -6.48 -5.92 0.87
N LEU A 143 -5.46 -5.08 0.68
CA LEU A 143 -5.36 -4.20 -0.49
C LEU A 143 -5.15 -4.98 -1.79
N LYS A 144 -4.36 -6.06 -1.73
CA LYS A 144 -4.13 -6.98 -2.84
C LYS A 144 -5.41 -7.72 -3.21
N GLU A 145 -6.18 -8.19 -2.24
CA GLU A 145 -7.50 -8.81 -2.48
C GLU A 145 -8.46 -7.82 -3.16
N GLU A 146 -8.53 -6.58 -2.69
CA GLU A 146 -9.36 -5.53 -3.33
C GLU A 146 -8.88 -5.20 -4.75
N TYR A 147 -7.56 -5.13 -4.96
CA TYR A 147 -6.97 -4.95 -6.28
C TYR A 147 -7.30 -6.12 -7.21
N LEU A 148 -7.12 -7.36 -6.75
CA LEU A 148 -7.43 -8.56 -7.53
C LEU A 148 -8.91 -8.61 -7.91
N PHE A 149 -9.81 -8.33 -6.97
CA PHE A 149 -11.23 -8.20 -7.26
C PHE A 149 -11.51 -7.17 -8.36
N LYS A 150 -10.89 -5.98 -8.28
CA LYS A 150 -11.01 -4.95 -9.32
C LYS A 150 -10.37 -5.35 -10.66
N MET A 151 -9.35 -6.19 -10.65
CA MET A 151 -8.71 -6.72 -11.87
C MET A 151 -9.55 -7.82 -12.53
N ASP A 152 -10.12 -8.74 -11.74
CA ASP A 152 -11.03 -9.77 -12.22
C ASP A 152 -12.27 -9.14 -12.86
N MET A 153 -12.76 -8.07 -12.22
CA MET A 153 -13.78 -7.22 -12.79
C MET A 153 -13.40 -6.72 -14.19
N ILE A 154 -12.18 -6.19 -14.34
CA ILE A 154 -11.74 -5.64 -15.62
C ILE A 154 -11.62 -6.72 -16.72
N LYS A 155 -11.19 -7.95 -16.37
CA LYS A 155 -10.98 -9.07 -17.30
C LYS A 155 -12.26 -9.78 -17.75
N LEU A 156 -13.38 -9.61 -17.04
CA LEU A 156 -14.67 -10.25 -17.35
C LEU A 156 -15.51 -9.44 -18.37
N ASN A 157 -14.96 -8.35 -18.93
CA ASN A 157 -15.50 -7.64 -20.11
C ASN A 157 -14.78 -8.04 -21.39
#